data_AF-A0A2R6D8L6-F1
#
_entry.id   AF-A0A2R6D8L6-F1
#
_cell.length_a   1.000
_cell.length_b   1.000
_cell.length_c   1.000
_cell.angle_alpha   90.00
_cell.angle_beta   90.00
_cell.angle_gamma   90.00
#
_symmetry.space_group_name_H-M   'P 1'
#
loop_
_entity.id
_entity.type
_entity.pdbx_description
1 polymer ?
#
loop_
_entity_poly.entity_id
_entity_poly.type
_entity_poly.pdbx_seq_one_letter_code
_entity_poly.pdbx_strand_id
1 'polypeptide(L)'
;MTDTTIEVTVADPGEPRPSVVGDSRLDVAVDGELYPTAELTDGGYLAWWFEAADSPAPDADATTEWVAAPTRFLAAATLRELWANPAAFDRIADGSV
;
A
#
# COMPACT_ATOMS: atom_id res chain seq x y z
N MET A 1 0.63 13.60 21.43
CA MET A 1 -0.15 13.24 20.24
C MET A 1 0.86 12.81 19.22
N THR A 2 1.04 11.50 19.02
CA THR A 2 1.87 11.01 17.92
C THR A 2 1.04 11.22 16.66
N ASP A 3 1.54 12.02 15.73
CA ASP A 3 0.90 12.20 14.44
C ASP A 3 0.81 10.83 13.75
N THR A 4 -0.36 10.50 13.21
CA THR A 4 -0.57 9.22 12.51
C THR A 4 -0.37 9.50 11.02
N THR A 5 0.89 9.44 10.58
CA THR A 5 1.24 9.65 9.18
C THR A 5 0.77 8.47 8.34
N ILE A 6 0.00 8.75 7.28
CA ILE A 6 -0.32 7.80 6.22
C ILE A 6 0.31 8.34 4.95
N GLU A 7 1.07 7.50 4.26
CA GLU A 7 1.69 7.83 2.98
C GLU A 7 1.07 6.96 1.88
N VAL A 8 0.78 7.57 0.75
CA VAL A 8 0.22 6.89 -0.43
C VAL A 8 1.17 7.14 -1.59
N THR A 9 1.60 6.07 -2.24
CA THR A 9 2.55 6.12 -3.35
C THR A 9 1.97 5.41 -4.55
N VAL A 10 2.14 6.00 -5.74
CA VAL A 10 1.81 5.40 -7.04
C VAL A 10 3.11 5.23 -7.82
N ALA A 11 3.30 4.10 -8.47
CA ALA A 11 4.54 3.78 -9.17
C ALA A 11 4.82 4.77 -10.31
N ASP A 12 5.93 5.49 -10.23
CA ASP A 12 6.49 6.26 -11.34
C ASP A 12 7.74 5.53 -11.90
N PRO A 13 7.88 5.33 -13.22
CA PRO A 13 9.08 4.78 -13.82
C PRO A 13 10.36 5.53 -13.42
N GLY A 14 11.14 4.92 -12.54
CA GLY A 14 12.45 5.43 -12.08
C GLY A 14 12.50 5.75 -10.60
N GLU A 15 11.36 5.70 -9.90
CA GLU A 15 11.34 5.81 -8.44
C GLU A 15 11.66 4.48 -7.75
N PRO A 16 12.36 4.53 -6.60
CA PRO A 16 12.63 3.35 -5.80
C PRO A 16 11.33 2.78 -5.22
N ARG A 17 11.13 1.46 -5.36
CA ARG A 17 10.00 0.75 -4.76
C ARG A 17 10.21 0.59 -3.23
N PRO A 18 9.12 0.54 -2.42
CA PRO A 18 9.23 0.36 -0.98
C PRO A 18 9.92 -0.95 -0.58
N SER A 19 10.78 -0.88 0.44
CA SER A 19 11.53 -2.02 0.96
C SER A 19 10.86 -2.61 2.21
N VAL A 20 10.65 -3.93 2.21
CA VAL A 20 9.96 -4.65 3.28
C VAL A 20 10.87 -5.65 3.99
N VAL A 21 10.57 -5.94 5.26
CA VAL A 21 11.23 -7.00 6.02
C VAL A 21 10.84 -8.36 5.43
N GLY A 22 11.82 -9.20 5.11
CA GLY A 22 11.60 -10.55 4.58
C GLY A 22 10.72 -11.40 5.50
N ASP A 23 9.87 -12.24 4.90
CA ASP A 23 8.91 -13.12 5.59
C ASP A 23 7.88 -12.42 6.50
N SER A 24 7.81 -11.07 6.49
CA SER A 24 6.83 -10.31 7.27
C SER A 24 5.45 -10.22 6.62
N ARG A 25 5.25 -10.85 5.47
CA ARG A 25 3.99 -10.78 4.74
C ARG A 25 2.87 -11.43 5.54
N LEU A 26 1.76 -10.71 5.67
CA LEU A 26 0.51 -11.19 6.24
C LEU A 26 -0.66 -10.49 5.55
N ASP A 27 -1.66 -11.26 5.13
CA ASP A 27 -2.85 -10.69 4.50
C ASP A 27 -3.85 -10.28 5.58
N VAL A 28 -4.37 -9.06 5.48
CA VAL A 28 -5.36 -8.49 6.41
C VAL A 28 -6.73 -8.50 5.75
N ALA A 29 -7.72 -9.06 6.47
CA ALA A 29 -9.10 -9.00 6.05
C ALA A 29 -9.73 -7.63 6.43
N VAL A 30 -10.24 -6.91 5.44
CA VAL A 30 -11.03 -5.69 5.61
C VAL A 30 -12.32 -5.86 4.82
N ASP A 31 -13.46 -5.81 5.51
CA ASP A 31 -14.79 -5.97 4.90
C ASP A 31 -14.97 -7.25 4.06
N GLY A 32 -14.31 -8.35 4.48
CA GLY A 32 -14.37 -9.65 3.81
C GLY A 32 -13.38 -9.83 2.66
N GLU A 33 -12.62 -8.80 2.30
CA GLU A 33 -11.57 -8.86 1.29
C GLU A 33 -10.18 -8.91 1.92
N LEU A 34 -9.25 -9.63 1.27
CA LEU A 34 -7.87 -9.79 1.74
C LEU A 34 -6.94 -8.82 1.04
N TYR A 35 -6.19 -8.06 1.83
CA TYR A 35 -5.18 -7.12 1.36
C TYR A 35 -3.81 -7.56 1.85
N PRO A 36 -2.81 -7.73 0.98
CA PRO A 36 -1.49 -8.11 1.42
C PRO A 36 -0.84 -6.98 2.19
N THR A 37 -0.20 -7.30 3.31
CA THR A 37 0.58 -6.33 4.08
C THR A 37 1.93 -6.88 4.49
N ALA A 38 2.90 -5.99 4.71
CA ALA A 38 4.24 -6.34 5.17
C ALA A 38 4.79 -5.23 6.07
N GLU A 39 5.79 -5.56 6.89
CA GLU A 39 6.51 -4.57 7.68
C GLU A 39 7.54 -3.86 6.79
N LEU A 40 7.59 -2.53 6.87
CA LEU A 40 8.60 -1.75 6.16
C LEU A 40 9.94 -1.81 6.90
N THR A 41 11.06 -1.73 6.17
CA THR A 41 12.40 -1.76 6.79
C THR A 41 12.73 -0.52 7.63
N ASP A 42 12.04 0.59 7.40
CA ASP A 42 12.14 1.84 8.15
C ASP A 42 11.03 2.00 9.21
N GLY A 43 10.15 1.00 9.34
CA GLY A 43 9.10 0.91 10.34
C GLY A 43 7.69 1.17 9.80
N GLY A 44 6.68 0.75 10.56
CA GLY A 44 5.30 0.78 10.10
C GLY A 44 4.99 -0.38 9.15
N TYR A 45 3.91 -0.24 8.39
CA TYR A 45 3.36 -1.31 7.56
C TYR A 45 2.91 -0.80 6.21
N LEU A 46 3.17 -1.62 5.21
CA LEU A 46 2.81 -1.41 3.82
C LEU A 46 1.60 -2.28 3.48
N ALA A 47 0.63 -1.74 2.76
CA ALA A 47 -0.33 -2.49 1.95
C ALA A 47 -0.11 -2.12 0.48
N TRP A 48 -0.35 -3.04 -0.46
CA TRP A 48 -0.12 -2.77 -1.87
C TRP A 48 -1.17 -3.37 -2.81
N TRP A 49 -1.35 -2.72 -3.96
CA TRP A 49 -2.20 -3.15 -5.08
C TRP A 49 -1.37 -3.69 -6.24
N PHE A 50 -1.99 -4.53 -7.04
CA PHE A 50 -1.40 -5.18 -8.20
C PHE A 50 -2.48 -5.59 -9.20
N GLU A 51 -2.18 -5.49 -10.50
CA GLU A 51 -3.02 -6.07 -11.56
C GLU A 51 -2.51 -7.46 -11.95
N ALA A 52 -2.68 -8.45 -11.06
CA ALA A 52 -2.24 -9.82 -11.30
C ALA A 52 -3.20 -10.86 -10.71
N ALA A 53 -3.20 -12.07 -11.30
CA ALA A 53 -4.03 -13.19 -10.84
C ALA A 53 -3.57 -13.75 -9.48
N ASP A 54 -2.26 -13.69 -9.22
CA ASP A 54 -1.64 -14.07 -7.95
C ASP A 54 -1.09 -12.81 -7.28
N SER A 55 -1.07 -12.81 -5.95
CA SER A 55 -0.59 -11.64 -5.20
C SER A 55 0.95 -11.55 -5.20
N PRO A 56 1.54 -10.59 -5.93
CA PRO A 56 2.96 -10.48 -6.10
C PRO A 56 3.63 -9.89 -4.84
N ALA A 57 4.96 -9.92 -4.84
CA ALA A 57 5.77 -9.18 -3.88
C ALA A 57 5.61 -7.66 -4.08
N PRO A 58 5.77 -6.84 -3.03
CA PRO A 58 5.58 -5.40 -3.12
C PRO A 58 6.58 -4.70 -4.07
N ASP A 59 7.73 -5.33 -4.33
CA ASP A 59 8.77 -4.84 -5.23
C ASP A 59 8.63 -5.35 -6.67
N ALA A 60 7.68 -6.26 -6.94
CA ALA A 60 7.45 -6.80 -8.27
C ALA A 60 6.83 -5.76 -9.20
N ASP A 61 7.17 -5.82 -10.50
CA ASP A 61 6.69 -4.84 -11.48
C ASP A 61 5.16 -4.72 -11.57
N ALA A 62 4.44 -5.81 -11.28
CA ALA A 62 2.98 -5.86 -11.27
C ALA A 62 2.33 -5.11 -10.09
N THR A 63 3.11 -4.68 -9.09
CA THR A 63 2.65 -3.87 -7.98
C THR A 63 2.77 -2.40 -8.34
N THR A 64 1.68 -1.65 -8.30
CA THR A 64 1.62 -0.28 -8.85
C THR A 64 1.28 0.80 -7.82
N GLU A 65 0.73 0.43 -6.67
CA GLU A 65 0.29 1.37 -5.65
C GLU A 65 0.54 0.81 -4.25
N TRP A 66 0.87 1.72 -3.33
CA TRP A 66 1.20 1.40 -1.96
C TRP A 66 0.56 2.38 -0.98
N VAL A 67 0.24 1.86 0.20
CA VAL A 67 -0.14 2.66 1.37
C VAL A 67 0.74 2.25 2.53
N ALA A 68 1.52 3.20 3.07
CA ALA A 68 2.27 3.02 4.30
C ALA A 68 1.53 3.66 5.48
N ALA A 69 1.42 2.94 6.60
CA ALA A 69 0.75 3.42 7.81
C ALA A 69 1.35 2.79 9.09
N PRO A 70 1.07 3.35 10.28
CA PRO A 70 1.60 2.82 11.54
C PRO A 70 1.07 1.44 11.95
N THR A 71 0.00 0.95 11.32
CA THR A 71 -0.56 -0.40 11.56
C THR A 71 -0.99 -1.05 10.25
N ARG A 72 -0.94 -2.39 10.18
CA ARG A 72 -1.42 -3.16 9.01
C ARG A 72 -2.87 -2.87 8.67
N PHE A 73 -3.72 -2.76 9.70
CA PHE A 73 -5.15 -2.51 9.50
C PHE A 73 -5.40 -1.14 8.89
N LEU A 74 -4.68 -0.11 9.33
CA LEU A 74 -4.80 1.22 8.75
C LEU A 74 -4.31 1.26 7.30
N ALA A 75 -3.17 0.62 6.99
CA ALA A 75 -2.67 0.53 5.62
C ALA A 75 -3.68 -0.17 4.69
N ALA A 76 -4.19 -1.34 5.11
CA ALA A 76 -5.16 -2.11 4.34
C ALA A 76 -6.50 -1.38 4.17
N ALA A 77 -7.04 -0.79 5.25
CA ALA A 77 -8.30 -0.07 5.20
C ALA A 77 -8.22 1.18 4.32
N THR A 78 -7.12 1.94 4.40
CA THR A 78 -6.91 3.08 3.52
C THR A 78 -6.79 2.65 2.06
N LEU A 79 -6.05 1.56 1.77
CA LEU A 79 -5.96 1.04 0.41
C LEU A 79 -7.34 0.67 -0.16
N ARG A 80 -8.19 0.00 0.63
CA ARG A 80 -9.58 -0.30 0.26
C ARG A 80 -10.38 0.97 -0.06
N GLU A 81 -10.32 1.98 0.80
CA GLU A 81 -11.08 3.23 0.60
C GLU A 81 -10.65 3.96 -0.69
N LEU A 82 -9.36 3.93 -1.02
CA LEU A 82 -8.84 4.51 -2.27
C LEU A 82 -9.32 3.74 -3.50
N TRP A 83 -9.55 2.43 -3.42
CA TRP A 83 -10.09 1.65 -4.53
C TRP A 83 -11.59 1.77 -4.69
N ALA A 84 -12.31 1.95 -3.58
CA ALA A 84 -13.74 2.26 -3.64
C ALA A 84 -13.99 3.58 -4.42
N ASN A 85 -12.97 4.44 -4.52
CA ASN A 85 -12.97 5.64 -5.34
C ASN A 85 -11.64 5.82 -6.10
N PRO A 86 -11.43 5.13 -7.23
CA PRO A 86 -10.14 5.13 -7.95
C PRO A 86 -9.64 6.52 -8.34
N ALA A 87 -10.54 7.48 -8.57
CA ALA A 87 -10.20 8.89 -8.81
C ALA A 87 -9.51 9.58 -7.62
N ALA A 88 -9.37 8.91 -6.48
CA ALA A 88 -8.51 9.34 -5.39
C ALA A 88 -7.03 9.14 -5.72
N PHE A 89 -6.64 8.05 -6.41
CA PHE A 89 -5.26 7.86 -6.84
C PHE A 89 -4.85 8.87 -7.90
N ASP A 90 -5.70 9.13 -8.89
CA ASP A 90 -5.44 10.12 -9.93
C ASP A 90 -5.12 11.50 -9.31
N ARG A 91 -5.91 11.92 -8.31
CA ARG A 91 -5.69 13.19 -7.60
C ARG A 91 -4.39 13.21 -6.80
N ILE A 92 -3.99 12.09 -6.22
CA ILE A 92 -2.73 11.95 -5.46
C ILE A 92 -1.54 11.99 -6.42
N ALA A 93 -1.60 11.24 -7.53
CA ALA A 93 -0.57 11.20 -8.56
C ALA A 93 -0.36 12.58 -9.23
N ASP A 94 -1.46 13.33 -9.44
CA ASP A 94 -1.41 14.69 -9.98
C ASP A 94 -1.02 15.76 -8.93
N GLY A 95 -0.74 15.38 -7.67
CA GLY A 95 -0.38 16.28 -6.59
C GLY A 95 -1.49 17.28 -6.20
N SER A 96 -2.75 16.96 -6.51
CA SER A 96 -3.92 17.85 -6.38
C SER A 96 -4.63 17.73 -5.01
N VAL A 97 -3.89 17.39 -3.95
CA VAL A 97 -4.40 17.16 -2.58
C VAL A 97 -4.42 18.41 -1.72
#